data_AF-A0AA95HSK9-F1
#
_entry.id   AF-A0AA95HSK9-F1
#
_cell.length_a   1.000
_cell.length_b   1.000
_cell.length_c   1.000
_cell.angle_alpha   90.00
_cell.angle_beta   90.00
_cell.angle_gamma   90.00
#
_symmetry.space_group_name_H-M   'P 1'
#
loop_
_entity.id
_entity.type
_entity.pdbx_description
1 polymer ?
#
loop_
_entity_poly.entity_id
_entity_poly.type
_entity_poly.pdbx_seq_one_letter_code
_entity_poly.pdbx_strand_id
1 'polypeptide(L)'
;MNIAQLKLSQKKLLDNLVSRGYDIQYIKGVKFVLRLLFEHEGCFHSYEQFAEKFIRTRGYTKATLDLRMMHLRTIQAYDEFGHYRTRSPLFRYAILPGIICLTPVFGKL
;
A
#
# COMPACT_ATOMS: atom_id res chain seq x y z
N MET A 1 10.44 7.72 -3.71
CA MET A 1 10.33 6.24 -3.72
C MET A 1 11.72 5.67 -3.91
N ASN A 2 12.19 4.79 -3.01
CA ASN A 2 13.52 4.18 -3.13
C ASN A 2 13.38 2.68 -3.40
N ILE A 3 13.30 2.30 -4.68
CA ILE A 3 13.07 0.89 -5.08
C ILE A 3 14.21 -0.04 -4.63
N ALA A 4 15.46 0.42 -4.67
CA ALA A 4 16.60 -0.38 -4.21
C ALA A 4 16.49 -0.73 -2.72
N GLN A 5 16.14 0.24 -1.87
CA GLN A 5 15.89 -0.01 -0.44
C GLN A 5 14.65 -0.88 -0.22
N LEU A 6 13.59 -0.69 -1.00
CA LEU A 6 12.40 -1.51 -0.93
C LEU A 6 12.66 -2.98 -1.30
N LYS A 7 13.53 -3.26 -2.28
CA LYS A 7 13.96 -4.62 -2.64
C LYS A 7 14.68 -5.33 -1.50
N LEU A 8 15.47 -4.60 -0.72
CA LEU A 8 16.17 -5.13 0.46
C LEU A 8 15.21 -5.34 1.65
N SER A 9 14.24 -4.44 1.83
CA SER A 9 13.34 -4.43 2.98
C SER A 9 12.03 -5.22 2.77
N GLN A 10 11.71 -5.64 1.53
CA GLN A 10 10.46 -6.34 1.20
C GLN A 10 10.20 -7.58 2.05
N LYS A 11 11.25 -8.35 2.39
CA LYS A 11 11.09 -9.55 3.21
C LYS A 11 10.59 -9.18 4.60
N LYS A 12 11.19 -8.15 5.19
CA LYS A 12 10.82 -7.63 6.50
C LYS A 12 9.39 -7.06 6.51
N LEU A 13 8.95 -6.43 5.41
CA LEU A 13 7.55 -6.02 5.23
C LEU A 13 6.62 -7.24 5.25
N LEU A 14 6.91 -8.27 4.44
CA LEU A 14 6.05 -9.45 4.33
C LEU A 14 6.01 -10.24 5.64
N ASP A 15 7.14 -10.41 6.31
CA ASP A 15 7.22 -11.06 7.63
C ASP A 15 6.43 -10.26 8.68
N ASN A 16 6.44 -8.93 8.60
CA ASN A 16 5.63 -8.08 9.49
C ASN A 16 4.13 -8.32 9.28
N LEU A 17 3.67 -8.41 8.02
CA LEU A 17 2.27 -8.72 7.71
C LEU A 17 1.86 -10.10 8.23
N VAL A 18 2.73 -11.11 8.07
CA VAL A 18 2.50 -12.46 8.63
C VAL A 18 2.41 -12.41 10.16
N SER A 19 3.36 -11.76 10.83
CA SER A 19 3.40 -11.65 12.29
C SER A 19 2.16 -10.94 12.88
N ARG A 20 1.51 -10.09 12.08
CA ARG A 20 0.30 -9.35 12.46
C ARG A 20 -1.01 -10.07 12.11
N GLY A 21 -0.93 -11.28 11.53
CA GLY A 21 -2.09 -12.09 11.21
C GLY A 21 -2.89 -11.60 10.00
N TYR A 22 -2.26 -10.89 9.06
CA TYR A 22 -2.93 -10.54 7.80
C TYR A 22 -3.20 -11.79 6.96
N ASP A 23 -4.35 -11.80 6.27
CA ASP A 23 -4.77 -12.93 5.44
C ASP A 23 -3.78 -13.21 4.29
N ILE A 24 -3.70 -14.49 3.90
CA ILE A 24 -2.78 -14.95 2.85
C ILE A 24 -3.06 -14.30 1.50
N GLN A 25 -4.32 -14.01 1.15
CA GLN A 25 -4.68 -13.32 -0.10
C GLN A 25 -4.24 -11.87 -0.07
N TYR A 26 -4.35 -11.21 1.08
CA TYR A 26 -3.84 -9.85 1.26
C TYR A 26 -2.32 -9.81 1.07
N ILE A 27 -1.58 -10.74 1.69
CA ILE A 27 -0.13 -10.84 1.53
C ILE A 27 0.26 -11.14 0.07
N LYS A 28 -0.47 -12.03 -0.61
CA LYS A 28 -0.30 -12.27 -2.05
C LYS A 28 -0.53 -11.01 -2.88
N GLY A 29 -1.53 -10.20 -2.53
CA GLY A 29 -1.80 -8.92 -3.17
C GLY A 29 -0.67 -7.91 -3.01
N VAL A 30 -0.08 -7.81 -1.81
CA VAL A 30 1.10 -6.97 -1.56
C VAL A 30 2.31 -7.46 -2.36
N LYS A 31 2.59 -8.78 -2.35
CA LYS A 31 3.65 -9.37 -3.18
C LYS A 31 3.48 -9.06 -4.66
N PHE A 32 2.25 -9.12 -5.16
CA PHE A 32 1.95 -8.80 -6.55
C PHE A 32 2.29 -7.35 -6.89
N VAL A 33 1.90 -6.38 -6.05
CA VAL A 33 2.20 -4.96 -6.29
C VAL A 33 3.70 -4.67 -6.16
N LEU A 34 4.40 -5.28 -5.20
CA LEU A 34 5.86 -5.19 -5.09
C LEU A 34 6.55 -5.68 -6.38
N ARG A 35 6.12 -6.84 -6.90
CA ARG A 35 6.64 -7.38 -8.15
C ARG A 35 6.46 -6.41 -9.31
N LEU A 36 5.28 -5.81 -9.46
CA LEU A 36 5.01 -4.82 -10.50
C LEU A 36 5.89 -3.58 -10.37
N LEU A 37 6.10 -3.08 -9.15
CA LEU A 37 7.01 -1.96 -8.91
C LEU A 37 8.45 -2.28 -9.31
N PHE A 38 8.90 -3.52 -9.08
CA PHE A 38 10.26 -3.94 -9.42
C PHE A 38 10.46 -4.22 -10.91
N GLU A 39 9.44 -4.77 -11.59
CA GLU A 39 9.46 -4.99 -13.05
C GLU A 39 9.53 -3.66 -13.82
N HIS A 40 8.99 -2.59 -13.24
CA HIS A 40 9.00 -1.25 -13.83
C HIS A 40 9.89 -0.26 -13.05
N GLU A 41 10.99 -0.76 -12.48
CA GLU A 41 11.99 0.09 -11.82
C GLU A 41 12.53 1.16 -12.79
N GLY A 42 12.60 2.39 -12.32
CA GLY A 42 13.05 3.54 -13.14
C GLY A 42 11.97 4.16 -14.02
N CYS A 43 10.80 3.53 -14.21
CA CYS A 43 9.70 4.11 -14.98
C CYS A 43 8.88 5.15 -14.20
N PHE A 44 8.94 5.13 -12.87
CA PHE A 44 8.13 5.97 -11.98
C PHE A 44 8.97 6.57 -10.86
N HIS A 45 8.71 7.83 -10.53
CA HIS A 45 9.45 8.59 -9.51
C HIS A 45 8.73 8.61 -8.15
N SER A 46 7.42 8.31 -8.15
CA SER A 46 6.58 8.27 -6.94
C SER A 46 5.53 7.16 -7.00
N TYR A 47 5.03 6.75 -5.83
CA TYR A 47 3.92 5.80 -5.72
C TYR A 47 2.63 6.33 -6.35
N GLU A 48 2.38 7.64 -6.26
CA GLU A 48 1.24 8.30 -6.90
C GLU A 48 1.34 8.20 -8.43
N GLN A 49 2.52 8.49 -8.99
CA GLN A 49 2.74 8.37 -10.43
C GLN A 49 2.55 6.92 -10.90
N PHE A 50 3.03 5.94 -10.14
CA PHE A 50 2.78 4.52 -10.41
C PHE A 50 1.28 4.19 -10.35
N ALA A 51 0.56 4.68 -9.34
CA ALA A 51 -0.87 4.46 -9.20
C ALA A 51 -1.66 5.01 -10.40
N GLU A 52 -1.39 6.25 -10.78
CA GLU A 52 -2.10 6.94 -11.85
C GLU A 52 -1.79 6.38 -13.23
N LYS A 53 -0.51 6.21 -13.53
CA LYS A 53 -0.08 5.83 -14.89
C LYS A 53 -0.14 4.33 -15.15
N PHE A 54 -0.11 3.50 -14.10
CA PHE A 54 -0.04 2.04 -14.25
C PHE A 54 -1.22 1.29 -13.64
N ILE A 55 -1.57 1.56 -12.37
CA ILE A 55 -2.65 0.80 -11.72
C ILE A 55 -4.02 1.19 -12.29
N ARG A 56 -4.29 2.50 -12.42
CA ARG A 56 -5.59 3.01 -12.89
C ARG A 56 -5.85 2.74 -14.37
N THR A 57 -4.80 2.57 -15.17
CA THR A 57 -4.89 2.36 -16.63
C THR A 57 -5.05 0.89 -17.02
N ARG A 58 -4.89 -0.06 -16.09
CA ARG A 58 -4.92 -1.52 -16.35
C ARG A 58 -6.31 -2.13 -16.57
N GLY A 59 -7.36 -1.32 -16.67
CA GLY A 59 -8.73 -1.80 -16.94
C GLY A 59 -9.32 -2.66 -15.80
N TYR A 60 -8.85 -2.48 -14.56
CA TYR A 60 -9.35 -3.21 -13.41
C TYR A 60 -10.81 -2.87 -13.11
N THR A 61 -11.57 -3.86 -12.63
CA THR A 61 -12.85 -3.59 -11.98
C THR A 61 -12.63 -2.70 -10.75
N LYS A 62 -13.63 -1.90 -10.37
CA LYS A 62 -13.54 -1.00 -9.21
C LYS A 62 -13.03 -1.72 -7.94
N ALA A 63 -13.59 -2.88 -7.64
CA ALA A 63 -13.16 -3.68 -6.48
C ALA A 63 -11.68 -4.10 -6.56
N THR A 64 -11.23 -4.52 -7.74
CA THR A 64 -9.82 -4.90 -7.94
C THR A 64 -8.91 -3.69 -7.83
N LEU A 65 -9.32 -2.55 -8.39
CA LEU A 65 -8.59 -1.29 -8.29
C LEU A 65 -8.43 -0.86 -6.82
N ASP A 66 -9.50 -0.88 -6.05
CA ASP A 66 -9.49 -0.51 -4.63
C ASP A 66 -8.53 -1.40 -3.82
N LEU A 67 -8.52 -2.72 -4.09
CA LEU A 67 -7.56 -3.64 -3.50
C LEU A 67 -6.11 -3.30 -3.90
N ARG A 68 -5.85 -3.04 -5.18
CA ARG A 68 -4.50 -2.67 -5.67
C ARG A 68 -4.00 -1.37 -5.05
N MET A 69 -4.88 -0.39 -4.92
CA MET A 69 -4.57 0.87 -4.23
C MET A 69 -4.26 0.63 -2.75
N MET A 70 -5.03 -0.20 -2.06
CA MET A 70 -4.78 -0.56 -0.66
C MET A 70 -3.42 -1.24 -0.48
N HIS A 71 -3.07 -2.20 -1.34
CA HIS A 71 -1.76 -2.86 -1.30
C HIS A 71 -0.61 -1.88 -1.57
N LEU A 72 -0.78 -0.97 -2.52
CA LEU A 72 0.21 0.06 -2.81
C LEU A 72 0.44 1.00 -1.60
N ARG A 73 -0.64 1.44 -0.94
CA ARG A 73 -0.53 2.27 0.27
C ARG A 73 0.18 1.56 1.41
N THR A 74 0.02 0.24 1.50
CA THR A 74 0.71 -0.60 2.49
C THR A 74 2.22 -0.58 2.27
N ILE A 75 2.64 -0.71 1.02
CA ILE A 75 4.04 -0.65 0.60
C ILE A 75 4.60 0.75 0.86
N GLN A 76 3.88 1.80 0.44
CA GLN A 76 4.27 3.20 0.64
C GLN A 76 4.46 3.52 2.13
N ALA A 77 3.49 3.16 2.97
CA ALA A 77 3.59 3.40 4.42
C ALA A 77 4.79 2.67 5.03
N TYR A 78 5.11 1.48 4.54
CA TYR A 78 6.30 0.76 5.01
C TYR A 78 7.60 1.42 4.55
N ASP A 79 7.68 1.85 3.29
CA ASP A 79 8.86 2.55 2.73
C ASP A 79 9.12 3.87 3.46
N GLU A 80 8.08 4.65 3.74
CA GLU A 80 8.19 5.97 4.37
C GLU A 80 8.46 5.90 5.88
N PHE A 81 7.87 4.95 6.60
CA PHE A 81 7.94 4.91 8.06
C PHE A 81 8.81 3.77 8.61
N GLY A 82 9.28 2.83 7.77
CA GLY A 82 10.13 1.68 8.18
C GLY A 82 9.43 0.64 9.06
N HIS A 83 8.17 0.87 9.41
CA HIS A 83 7.30 -0.03 10.16
C HIS A 83 5.84 0.33 9.86
N TYR A 84 4.97 -0.68 9.84
CA TYR A 84 3.53 -0.41 9.82
C TYR A 84 3.17 0.20 11.18
N ARG A 85 2.74 1.47 11.22
CA ARG A 85 2.41 2.16 12.48
C ARG A 85 1.48 1.25 13.30
N THR A 86 1.91 0.92 14.52
CA THR A 86 1.13 0.15 15.49
C THR A 86 -0.25 0.77 15.58
N ARG A 87 -1.31 -0.04 15.43
CA ARG A 87 -2.74 0.31 15.54
C ARG A 87 -2.96 1.73 16.09
N SER A 88 -2.84 2.75 15.24
CA SER A 88 -3.38 4.05 15.58
C SER A 88 -4.88 3.93 15.33
N PRO A 89 -5.74 4.34 16.27
CA PRO A 89 -7.20 4.26 16.08
C PRO A 89 -7.69 5.08 14.87
N LEU A 90 -6.81 5.91 14.30
CA LEU A 90 -7.05 6.83 13.21
C LEU A 90 -7.09 6.19 11.81
N PHE A 91 -6.66 4.93 11.65
CA PHE A 91 -6.87 4.15 10.43
C PHE A 91 -7.64 2.87 10.74
N ARG A 92 -8.74 3.00 11.49
CA ARG A 92 -9.86 2.07 11.27
C ARG A 92 -10.37 2.34 9.87
N TYR A 93 -9.92 1.54 8.91
CA TYR A 93 -10.73 1.26 7.74
C TYR A 93 -12.02 0.64 8.26
N ALA A 94 -13.03 1.48 8.49
CA ALA A 94 -14.40 1.05 8.51
C ALA A 94 -14.67 0.52 7.10
N ILE A 95 -14.72 -0.81 6.99
CA ILE A 95 -15.41 -1.46 5.88
C ILE A 95 -16.90 -1.18 6.13
N LEU A 96 -17.36 -0.01 5.72
CA LEU A 96 -18.77 0.34 5.60
C LEU A 96 -18.98 0.84 4.17
N PRO A 97 -20.05 0.43 3.48
CA PRO A 97 -20.23 0.72 2.07
C PRO A 97 -20.65 2.18 1.90
N GLY A 98 -19.76 2.98 1.32
CA GLY A 98 -20.06 4.35 0.89
C GLY A 98 -19.54 5.42 1.86
N ILE A 99 -18.92 6.45 1.27
CA ILE A 99 -18.36 7.67 1.88
C ILE A 99 -16.85 7.60 2.13
N ILE A 100 -16.09 8.02 1.12
CA ILE A 100 -14.71 8.48 1.28
C ILE A 100 -14.81 9.97 1.62
N CYS A 101 -14.75 10.31 2.91
CA CYS A 101 -14.45 11.66 3.37
C CYS A 101 -13.10 11.61 4.10
N LEU A 102 -12.06 12.11 3.42
CA LEU A 102 -10.78 12.44 4.03
C LEU A 102 -10.87 13.89 4.53
N THR A 103 -11.17 14.08 5.81
CA THR A 103 -10.84 15.34 6.49
C THR A 103 -9.82 15.06 7.58
N PRO A 104 -8.63 15.70 7.54
CA PRO A 104 -7.66 15.59 8.62
C PRO A 104 -8.13 16.47 9.79
N VAL A 105 -8.55 15.86 10.89
CA VAL A 105 -8.72 16.59 12.17
C VAL A 105 -7.32 16.74 12.78
N PHE A 106 -6.72 17.90 12.57
CA PHE A 106 -5.56 18.35 13.36
C PHE A 106 -6.03 18.62 14.79
N GLY A 107 -5.81 17.67 15.69
CA GLY A 107 -5.83 17.95 17.13
C GLY A 107 -4.55 18.66 17.53
N LYS A 108 -4.64 19.95 17.87
CA LYS A 108 -3.62 20.66 18.64
C LYS A 108 -3.56 20.05 20.05
N LEU A 109 -2.34 20.03 20.59
CA LEU A 109 -1.95 19.69 21.96
C LEU A 109 -2.90 20.24 23.03
#